data_AF-A0A409XUM7-F1
#
_entry.id   AF-A0A409XUM7-F1
#
_cell.length_a   1.000
_cell.length_b   1.000
_cell.length_c   1.000
_cell.angle_alpha   90.00
_cell.angle_beta   90.00
_cell.angle_gamma   90.00
#
_symmetry.space_group_name_H-M   'P 1'
#
loop_
_entity.id
_entity.type
_entity.pdbx_description
1 polymer ?
#
loop_
_entity_poly.entity_id
_entity_poly.type
_entity_poly.pdbx_seq_one_letter_code
_entity_poly.pdbx_strand_id
1 'polypeptide(L)'
;DWSAQSRYKVLSELDDAFTWQKDDNDNHVTHVLAKDDNDNHVTHVLATSFEDSDLYLTPVLPSLSAFKSGHRSVSTSSCHDTQSSVSVPVALTSHNSSEDARLAELLKVEPGLMVHIKKPGLRIAYAKYMDYLRALALLESKIANSTWPKDLTAKHTPVVSLYFGKSTFHKGYKAAFEKIANYPEMVKWLEHNIDTKDNSDNDNSDDDDDKVDDVKVWGVKKAQYYLSDLQEWLENEGHLVVEEESQKKGKGKAKAVSKQSHKKTK
;
A
#
# COMPACT_ATOMS: atom_id res chain seq x y z
N ASP A 1 -11.29 25.19 26.63
CA ASP A 1 -12.43 24.45 26.05
C ASP A 1 -12.32 24.35 24.56
N TRP A 2 -11.84 23.20 24.08
CA TRP A 2 -11.83 22.81 22.66
C TRP A 2 -12.92 21.76 22.49
N SER A 3 -13.97 22.04 21.71
CA SER A 3 -15.01 21.06 21.40
C SER A 3 -14.83 20.52 19.97
N ALA A 4 -14.80 19.20 19.84
CA ALA A 4 -14.64 18.48 18.58
C ALA A 4 -15.78 18.76 17.57
N GLN A 5 -16.92 19.29 18.02
CA GLN A 5 -18.07 19.61 17.17
C GLN A 5 -17.77 20.67 16.11
N SER A 6 -16.78 21.55 16.32
CA SER A 6 -16.47 22.59 15.35
C SER A 6 -15.74 22.10 14.10
N ARG A 7 -15.15 20.88 14.11
CA ARG A 7 -14.45 20.31 12.95
C ARG A 7 -15.34 19.52 12.00
N TYR A 8 -16.56 19.14 12.42
CA TYR A 8 -17.46 18.29 11.62
C TYR A 8 -18.66 19.06 11.03
N LYS A 9 -18.54 20.38 10.86
CA LYS A 9 -19.63 21.24 10.35
C LYS A 9 -19.92 21.07 8.84
N VAL A 10 -19.45 19.99 8.21
CA VAL A 10 -19.64 19.74 6.76
C VAL A 10 -20.67 18.62 6.50
N LEU A 11 -21.19 17.94 7.52
CA LEU A 11 -22.15 16.83 7.34
C LEU A 11 -23.39 16.91 8.24
N SER A 12 -23.73 18.09 8.78
CA SER A 12 -24.92 18.29 9.62
C SER A 12 -26.19 18.67 8.84
N GLU A 13 -26.26 18.41 7.54
CA GLU A 13 -27.49 18.59 6.74
C GLU A 13 -28.23 17.27 6.45
N LEU A 14 -27.76 16.14 7.00
CA LEU A 14 -28.38 14.81 6.91
C LEU A 14 -28.72 14.29 8.32
N ASP A 15 -29.48 15.08 9.07
CA ASP A 15 -29.47 15.03 10.55
C ASP A 15 -30.35 13.92 11.20
N ASP A 16 -30.98 13.01 10.44
CA ASP A 16 -31.83 11.96 11.04
C ASP A 16 -31.31 10.51 10.87
N ALA A 17 -30.31 10.26 10.03
CA ALA A 17 -29.88 8.89 9.67
C ALA A 17 -28.71 8.31 10.49
N PHE A 18 -28.02 9.15 11.27
CA PHE A 18 -26.78 8.77 11.95
C PHE A 18 -26.90 8.86 13.46
N THR A 19 -26.59 7.76 14.14
CA THR A 19 -26.51 7.72 15.60
C THR A 19 -25.05 7.58 16.05
N TRP A 20 -24.63 8.50 16.91
CA TRP A 20 -23.27 8.55 17.46
C TRP A 20 -23.24 7.79 18.78
N GLN A 21 -22.48 6.70 18.85
CA GLN A 21 -22.27 5.99 20.10
C GLN A 21 -20.98 6.49 20.76
N LYS A 22 -21.12 7.11 21.93
CA LYS A 22 -19.99 7.55 22.76
C LYS A 22 -19.67 6.47 23.79
N ASP A 23 -18.38 6.28 24.05
CA ASP A 23 -17.94 5.50 25.20
C ASP A 23 -18.14 6.32 26.48
N ASP A 24 -18.55 5.66 27.56
CA ASP A 24 -18.95 6.27 28.83
C ASP A 24 -17.79 7.00 29.54
N ASN A 25 -16.54 6.69 29.16
CA ASN A 25 -15.39 7.12 29.94
C ASN A 25 -14.54 8.25 29.38
N ASP A 26 -14.71 8.73 28.14
CA ASP A 26 -13.77 9.75 27.61
C ASP A 26 -14.24 10.59 26.40
N ASN A 27 -15.55 10.81 26.20
CA ASN A 27 -16.12 11.67 25.13
C ASN A 27 -15.59 11.40 23.70
N HIS A 28 -14.92 10.27 23.49
CA HIS A 28 -14.44 9.78 22.21
C HIS A 28 -15.56 9.00 21.53
N VAL A 29 -15.85 9.37 20.28
CA VAL A 29 -16.74 8.59 19.40
C VAL A 29 -15.93 7.43 18.86
N THR A 30 -16.36 6.21 19.15
CA THR A 30 -15.69 5.00 18.66
C THR A 30 -16.41 4.38 17.47
N HIS A 31 -17.72 4.64 17.31
CA HIS A 31 -18.55 4.01 16.28
C HIS A 31 -19.53 5.03 15.69
N VAL A 32 -19.67 4.99 14.36
CA VAL A 32 -20.75 5.69 13.63
C VAL A 32 -21.67 4.61 13.07
N LEU A 33 -22.93 4.63 13.48
CA LEU A 33 -23.95 3.71 13.00
C LEU A 33 -24.80 4.43 11.95
N ALA A 34 -24.78 3.91 10.73
CA ALA A 34 -25.70 4.31 9.69
C ALA A 34 -26.91 3.35 9.73
N LYS A 35 -28.12 3.90 9.89
CA LYS A 35 -29.35 3.13 9.68
C LYS A 35 -29.73 3.24 8.21
N ASP A 36 -29.91 2.09 7.57
CA ASP A 36 -30.59 2.01 6.29
C ASP A 36 -32.11 1.94 6.56
N ASP A 37 -32.92 2.51 5.67
CA ASP A 37 -34.40 2.57 5.79
C ASP A 37 -35.05 1.17 5.75
N ASN A 38 -34.26 0.14 5.44
CA ASN A 38 -34.65 -1.25 5.57
C ASN A 38 -34.25 -1.77 6.97
N ASP A 39 -35.23 -1.84 7.88
CA ASP A 39 -35.18 -2.05 9.35
C ASP A 39 -34.36 -3.25 9.90
N ASN A 40 -33.47 -3.89 9.14
CA ASN A 40 -32.74 -5.07 9.59
C ASN A 40 -31.23 -5.09 9.29
N HIS A 41 -30.64 -4.01 8.76
CA HIS A 41 -29.19 -3.94 8.56
C HIS A 41 -28.57 -2.70 9.21
N VAL A 42 -27.77 -2.93 10.25
CA VAL A 42 -26.89 -1.92 10.84
C VAL A 42 -25.50 -2.14 10.28
N THR A 43 -24.96 -1.16 9.56
CA THR A 43 -23.56 -1.19 9.11
C THR A 43 -22.67 -0.49 10.12
N HIS A 44 -21.66 -1.21 10.60
CA HIS A 44 -20.65 -0.67 11.50
C HIS A 44 -19.56 0.03 10.69
N VAL A 45 -19.47 1.35 10.81
CA VAL A 45 -18.34 2.11 10.28
C VAL A 45 -17.37 2.36 11.42
N LEU A 46 -16.22 1.68 11.39
CA LEU A 46 -15.14 1.90 12.36
C LEU A 46 -14.49 3.25 12.11
N ALA A 47 -14.59 4.16 13.07
CA ALA A 47 -13.86 5.42 13.04
C ALA A 47 -12.41 5.13 13.46
N THR A 48 -11.48 5.04 12.50
CA THR A 48 -10.06 4.90 12.85
C THR A 48 -9.54 6.24 13.36
N SER A 49 -9.10 6.23 14.62
CA SER A 49 -8.42 7.36 15.27
C SER A 49 -7.18 7.78 14.47
N PHE A 50 -7.11 9.06 14.09
CA PHE A 50 -5.88 9.67 13.57
C PHE A 50 -5.16 10.31 14.76
N GLU A 51 -3.96 9.82 15.09
CA GLU A 51 -3.12 10.46 16.11
C GLU A 51 -2.57 11.80 15.58
N ASP A 52 -2.75 12.86 16.37
CA ASP A 52 -2.26 14.22 16.12
C ASP A 52 -0.75 14.21 15.87
N SER A 53 -0.33 14.60 14.66
CA SER A 53 1.05 14.97 14.37
C SER A 53 1.13 16.50 14.30
N ASP A 54 1.79 17.10 15.28
CA ASP A 54 2.03 18.54 15.39
C ASP A 54 2.84 19.06 14.19
N LEU A 55 2.16 19.76 13.27
CA LEU A 55 2.79 20.51 12.19
C LEU A 55 2.85 22.01 12.55
N TYR A 56 4.07 22.51 12.70
CA TYR A 56 4.37 23.92 12.88
C TYR A 56 3.95 24.72 11.62
N LEU A 57 2.96 25.60 11.79
CA LEU A 57 2.50 26.56 10.78
C LEU A 57 3.52 27.70 10.62
N THR A 58 3.96 27.96 9.39
CA THR A 58 4.56 29.25 9.02
C THR A 58 3.50 30.15 8.38
N PRO A 59 3.47 31.46 8.70
CA PRO A 59 2.45 32.36 8.17
C PRO A 59 2.84 32.89 6.78
N VAL A 60 1.94 32.73 5.81
CA VAL A 60 1.98 33.38 4.50
C VAL A 60 1.14 34.66 4.56
N LEU A 61 1.75 35.80 4.22
CA LEU A 61 1.08 37.10 4.11
C LEU A 61 0.30 37.23 2.78
N PRO A 62 -0.89 37.86 2.76
CA PRO A 62 -1.60 38.15 1.52
C PRO A 62 -1.13 39.49 0.90
N SER A 63 -0.84 39.44 -0.41
CA SER A 63 -0.62 40.62 -1.25
C SER A 63 -1.96 41.15 -1.77
N LEU A 64 -2.26 42.42 -1.50
CA LEU A 64 -3.43 43.13 -2.00
C LEU A 64 -3.13 43.78 -3.36
N SER A 65 -3.96 43.50 -4.36
CA SER A 65 -4.13 44.40 -5.49
C SER A 65 -5.61 44.48 -5.86
N ALA A 66 -6.18 45.65 -5.58
CA ALA A 66 -7.51 46.07 -5.97
C ALA A 66 -7.50 46.61 -7.41
N PHE A 67 -8.49 46.28 -8.24
CA PHE A 67 -9.02 47.18 -9.27
C PHE A 67 -10.48 46.84 -9.67
N LYS A 68 -11.34 47.85 -9.48
CA LYS A 68 -12.47 48.33 -10.30
C LYS A 68 -13.63 47.40 -10.73
N SER A 69 -14.73 47.55 -9.99
CA SER A 69 -16.10 47.96 -10.40
C SER A 69 -16.45 48.02 -11.90
N GLY A 70 -17.56 47.37 -12.28
CA GLY A 70 -18.40 47.80 -13.39
C GLY A 70 -19.43 46.77 -13.92
N HIS A 71 -20.71 47.07 -13.66
CA HIS A 71 -21.92 46.77 -14.46
C HIS A 71 -22.82 45.56 -14.13
N ARG A 72 -24.09 45.94 -13.94
CA ARG A 72 -25.36 45.23 -13.75
C ARG A 72 -25.81 44.55 -15.06
N SER A 73 -26.38 43.34 -15.00
CA SER A 73 -27.70 43.02 -15.59
C SER A 73 -28.11 41.57 -15.34
N VAL A 74 -29.43 41.39 -15.34
CA VAL A 74 -30.28 40.27 -14.93
C VAL A 74 -30.48 39.30 -16.10
N SER A 75 -30.59 37.98 -15.85
CA SER A 75 -31.62 37.08 -16.44
C SER A 75 -31.51 35.61 -15.98
N THR A 76 -32.62 35.15 -15.39
CA THR A 76 -33.37 33.89 -15.57
C THR A 76 -32.68 32.51 -15.63
N SER A 77 -33.23 31.66 -14.76
CA SER A 77 -33.18 30.20 -14.65
C SER A 77 -32.99 29.37 -15.93
N SER A 78 -32.19 28.31 -15.81
CA SER A 78 -32.42 27.05 -16.53
C SER A 78 -31.81 25.90 -15.72
N CYS A 79 -32.67 24.98 -15.30
CA CYS A 79 -32.35 23.76 -14.57
C CYS A 79 -31.92 22.66 -15.55
N HIS A 80 -30.69 22.17 -15.40
CA HIS A 80 -30.22 20.98 -16.10
C HIS A 80 -29.65 20.00 -15.07
N ASP A 81 -30.33 18.86 -14.96
CA ASP A 81 -29.90 17.66 -14.25
C ASP A 81 -28.45 17.31 -14.58
N THR A 82 -27.62 17.29 -13.54
CA THR A 82 -26.28 16.70 -13.61
C THR A 82 -26.29 15.46 -12.74
N GLN A 83 -26.26 14.30 -13.42
CA GLN A 83 -25.95 13.02 -12.82
C GLN A 83 -24.64 13.15 -12.03
N SER A 84 -24.77 13.16 -10.71
CA SER A 84 -23.66 13.12 -9.78
C SER A 84 -23.11 11.69 -9.75
N SER A 85 -22.13 11.41 -10.61
CA SER A 85 -21.28 10.23 -10.45
C SER A 85 -20.40 10.45 -9.22
N VAL A 86 -20.75 9.79 -8.11
CA VAL A 86 -20.01 9.85 -6.86
C VAL A 86 -18.69 9.11 -7.05
N SER A 87 -17.66 9.81 -7.50
CA SER A 87 -16.28 9.32 -7.46
C SER A 87 -15.82 9.35 -6.01
N VAL A 88 -15.80 8.18 -5.38
CA VAL A 88 -15.27 8.01 -4.03
C VAL A 88 -13.78 8.37 -4.05
N PRO A 89 -13.32 9.37 -3.26
CA PRO A 89 -11.91 9.70 -3.19
C PRO A 89 -11.18 8.61 -2.40
N VAL A 90 -10.50 7.72 -3.10
CA VAL A 90 -9.51 6.82 -2.49
C VAL A 90 -8.38 7.69 -1.97
N ALA A 91 -8.26 7.77 -0.64
CA ALA A 91 -7.20 8.50 0.05
C ALA A 91 -5.85 7.82 -0.23
N LEU A 92 -5.20 8.22 -1.33
CA LEU A 92 -3.83 7.84 -1.66
C LEU A 92 -2.89 8.51 -0.66
N THR A 93 -2.08 7.71 0.01
CA THR A 93 -1.12 8.16 1.01
C THR A 93 -0.10 9.12 0.40
N SER A 94 -0.09 10.35 0.91
CA SER A 94 0.84 11.51 0.91
C SER A 94 2.25 11.45 0.26
N HIS A 95 2.53 10.64 -0.74
CA HIS A 95 3.83 10.59 -1.45
C HIS A 95 3.73 10.68 -2.97
N ASN A 96 2.53 10.75 -3.53
CA ASN A 96 2.37 10.84 -4.98
C ASN A 96 2.57 12.28 -5.40
N SER A 97 3.80 12.63 -5.77
CA SER A 97 4.04 13.86 -6.51
C SER A 97 3.15 13.86 -7.76
N SER A 98 2.73 15.04 -8.23
CA SER A 98 1.94 15.14 -9.47
C SER A 98 2.60 14.41 -10.65
N GLU A 99 3.93 14.28 -10.62
CA GLU A 99 4.71 13.53 -11.61
C GLU A 99 4.51 12.02 -11.51
N ASP A 100 4.46 11.45 -10.30
CA ASP A 100 4.28 10.00 -10.09
C ASP A 100 2.90 9.54 -10.58
N ALA A 101 1.86 10.34 -10.34
CA ALA A 101 0.51 10.06 -10.82
C ALA A 101 0.45 10.08 -12.36
N ARG A 102 1.05 11.10 -12.99
CA ARG A 102 1.16 11.18 -14.46
C ARG A 102 1.98 10.04 -15.04
N LEU A 103 3.06 9.65 -14.37
CA LEU A 103 3.91 8.53 -14.79
C LEU A 103 3.14 7.21 -14.71
N ALA A 104 2.40 6.99 -13.63
CA ALA A 104 1.56 5.81 -13.46
C ALA A 104 0.46 5.71 -14.52
N GLU A 105 -0.23 6.82 -14.80
CA GLU A 105 -1.24 6.88 -15.87
C GLU A 105 -0.63 6.57 -17.24
N LEU A 106 0.51 7.19 -17.56
CA LEU A 106 1.20 7.01 -18.83
C LEU A 106 1.67 5.56 -19.05
N LEU A 107 2.10 4.89 -17.98
CA LEU A 107 2.57 3.51 -17.98
C LEU A 107 1.45 2.49 -17.72
N LYS A 108 0.20 2.97 -17.58
CA LYS A 108 -0.98 2.15 -17.25
C LYS A 108 -0.71 1.24 -16.05
N VAL A 109 -0.17 1.82 -14.97
CA VAL A 109 0.10 1.11 -13.73
C VAL A 109 -1.22 0.84 -13.00
N GLU A 110 -1.37 -0.37 -12.47
CA GLU A 110 -2.55 -0.71 -11.69
C GLU A 110 -2.53 0.03 -10.34
N PRO A 111 -3.53 0.87 -10.01
CA PRO A 111 -3.52 1.67 -8.80
C PRO A 111 -3.41 0.86 -7.51
N GLY A 112 -4.00 -0.35 -7.47
CA GLY A 112 -3.93 -1.25 -6.32
C GLY A 112 -2.50 -1.70 -5.99
N LEU A 113 -1.65 -1.86 -7.01
CA LEU A 113 -0.26 -2.27 -6.85
C LEU A 113 0.67 -1.11 -6.44
N MET A 114 0.23 0.14 -6.55
CA MET A 114 0.99 1.31 -6.11
C MET A 114 0.90 1.56 -4.60
N VAL A 115 -0.07 0.94 -3.92
CA VAL A 115 -0.26 1.16 -2.48
C VAL A 115 1.01 0.77 -1.73
N HIS A 116 1.56 1.73 -0.98
CA HIS A 116 2.79 1.52 -0.23
C HIS A 116 2.50 0.74 1.06
N ILE A 117 2.76 -0.56 1.02
CA ILE A 117 2.65 -1.46 2.17
C ILE A 117 4.06 -1.63 2.73
N LYS A 118 4.26 -1.36 4.04
CA LYS A 118 5.59 -1.42 4.68
C LYS A 118 6.23 -2.81 4.59
N LYS A 119 5.40 -3.87 4.58
CA LYS A 119 5.79 -5.27 4.46
C LYS A 119 4.75 -6.02 3.60
N PRO A 120 4.79 -5.87 2.27
CA PRO A 120 3.85 -6.59 1.42
C PRO A 120 4.14 -8.09 1.53
N GLY A 121 3.09 -8.91 1.54
CA GLY A 121 3.26 -10.35 1.39
C GLY A 121 3.98 -10.68 0.08
N LEU A 122 4.68 -11.80 0.05
CA LEU A 122 5.57 -12.14 -1.07
C LEU A 122 4.86 -12.15 -2.43
N ARG A 123 3.61 -12.65 -2.49
CA ARG A 123 2.80 -12.65 -3.72
C ARG A 123 2.46 -11.24 -4.19
N ILE A 124 2.05 -10.34 -3.29
CA ILE A 124 1.80 -8.92 -3.61
C ILE A 124 3.08 -8.27 -4.13
N ALA A 125 4.22 -8.57 -3.50
CA ALA A 125 5.51 -8.05 -3.93
C ALA A 125 5.92 -8.57 -5.31
N TYR A 126 5.62 -9.85 -5.62
CA TYR A 126 5.86 -10.43 -6.93
C TYR A 126 4.94 -9.82 -7.99
N ALA A 127 3.64 -9.64 -7.70
CA ALA A 127 2.72 -8.95 -8.58
C ALA A 127 3.21 -7.53 -8.94
N LYS A 128 3.66 -6.76 -7.94
CA LYS A 128 4.31 -5.45 -8.16
C LYS A 128 5.55 -5.55 -9.04
N TYR A 129 6.36 -6.60 -8.90
CA TYR A 129 7.55 -6.81 -9.72
C TYR A 129 7.20 -7.12 -11.18
N MET A 130 6.21 -7.97 -11.41
CA MET A 130 5.72 -8.28 -12.76
C MET A 130 5.12 -7.03 -13.42
N ASP A 131 4.35 -6.25 -12.67
CA ASP A 131 3.78 -4.99 -13.16
C ASP A 131 4.87 -3.95 -13.50
N TYR A 132 5.93 -3.90 -12.69
CA TYR A 132 7.13 -3.11 -12.97
C TYR A 132 7.81 -3.51 -14.28
N LEU A 133 7.99 -4.82 -14.54
CA LEU A 133 8.60 -5.29 -15.80
C LEU A 133 7.75 -4.90 -17.01
N ARG A 134 6.42 -5.03 -16.90
CA ARG A 134 5.47 -4.58 -17.92
C ARG A 134 5.56 -3.06 -18.14
N ALA A 135 5.63 -2.27 -17.06
CA ALA A 135 5.76 -0.82 -17.14
C ALA A 135 7.09 -0.41 -17.80
N LEU A 136 8.19 -1.11 -17.53
CA LEU A 136 9.46 -0.88 -18.21
C LEU A 136 9.40 -1.17 -19.71
N ALA A 137 8.81 -2.30 -20.12
CA ALA A 137 8.66 -2.62 -21.54
C ALA A 137 7.85 -1.54 -22.28
N LEU A 138 6.81 -1.00 -21.63
CA LEU A 138 6.01 0.09 -22.19
C LEU A 138 6.77 1.42 -22.25
N LEU A 139 7.57 1.74 -21.23
CA LEU A 139 8.49 2.89 -21.23
C LEU A 139 9.44 2.81 -22.43
N GLU A 140 10.14 1.68 -22.60
CA GLU A 140 11.08 1.46 -23.69
C GLU A 140 10.41 1.56 -25.06
N SER A 141 9.21 0.97 -25.21
CA SER A 141 8.40 1.09 -26.42
C SER A 141 8.02 2.55 -26.75
N LYS A 142 7.60 3.33 -25.75
CA LYS A 142 7.26 4.75 -25.94
C LYS A 142 8.46 5.60 -26.30
N ILE A 143 9.63 5.32 -25.72
CA ILE A 143 10.91 5.97 -26.08
C ILE A 143 11.27 5.65 -27.52
N ALA A 144 11.22 4.37 -27.92
CA ALA A 144 11.51 3.94 -29.29
C ALA A 144 10.57 4.60 -30.31
N ASN A 145 9.29 4.73 -29.98
CA ASN A 145 8.29 5.39 -30.82
C ASN A 145 8.34 6.94 -30.75
N SER A 146 9.26 7.53 -29.99
CA SER A 146 9.34 8.99 -29.76
C SER A 146 8.02 9.61 -29.25
N THR A 147 7.19 8.83 -28.55
CA THR A 147 5.92 9.27 -27.95
C THR A 147 6.06 9.60 -26.46
N TRP A 148 7.28 9.51 -25.93
CA TRP A 148 7.58 9.83 -24.54
C TRP A 148 7.51 11.34 -24.28
N PRO A 149 6.79 11.82 -23.26
CA PRO A 149 6.73 13.26 -22.95
C PRO A 149 8.10 13.81 -22.54
N LYS A 150 8.48 14.97 -23.08
CA LYS A 150 9.80 15.59 -22.85
C LYS A 150 9.94 16.17 -21.44
N ASP A 151 8.83 16.46 -20.78
CA ASP A 151 8.74 16.93 -19.40
C ASP A 151 8.97 15.80 -18.38
N LEU A 152 8.88 14.54 -18.79
CA LEU A 152 9.06 13.38 -17.92
C LEU A 152 10.42 12.72 -18.14
N THR A 153 11.09 12.39 -17.04
CA THR A 153 12.39 11.72 -17.08
C THR A 153 12.23 10.27 -17.54
N ALA A 154 12.80 9.94 -18.71
CA ALA A 154 12.86 8.58 -19.27
C ALA A 154 13.91 7.70 -18.55
N LYS A 155 13.74 7.48 -17.23
CA LYS A 155 14.64 6.64 -16.41
C LYS A 155 13.85 5.53 -15.72
N HIS A 156 14.53 4.44 -15.40
CA HIS A 156 13.93 3.32 -14.68
C HIS A 156 13.70 3.67 -13.20
N THR A 157 14.49 4.57 -12.63
CA THR A 157 14.45 4.91 -11.20
C THR A 157 13.11 5.50 -10.74
N PRO A 158 12.47 6.46 -11.47
CA PRO A 158 11.10 6.87 -11.18
C PRO A 158 10.11 5.69 -11.21
N VAL A 159 10.19 4.82 -12.22
CA VAL A 159 9.29 3.65 -12.34
C VAL A 159 9.42 2.71 -11.15
N VAL A 160 10.65 2.39 -10.72
CA VAL A 160 10.89 1.58 -9.51
C VAL A 160 10.22 2.21 -8.28
N SER A 161 10.29 3.54 -8.16
CA SER A 161 9.79 4.26 -6.99
C SER A 161 8.26 4.23 -6.88
N LEU A 162 7.55 3.93 -7.97
CA LEU A 162 6.09 3.72 -7.96
C LEU A 162 5.68 2.46 -7.18
N TYR A 163 6.55 1.46 -7.12
CA TYR A 163 6.22 0.14 -6.55
C TYR A 163 6.97 -0.16 -5.26
N PHE A 164 8.26 0.22 -5.21
CA PHE A 164 9.21 -0.19 -4.18
C PHE A 164 10.09 0.97 -3.72
N GLY A 165 10.55 0.91 -2.48
CA GLY A 165 11.68 1.73 -2.06
C GLY A 165 12.94 1.37 -2.87
N LYS A 166 13.63 2.37 -3.42
CA LYS A 166 14.82 2.20 -4.29
C LYS A 166 15.85 1.21 -3.71
N SER A 167 16.19 1.36 -2.43
CA SER A 167 17.17 0.50 -1.77
C SER A 167 16.68 -0.94 -1.61
N THR A 168 15.41 -1.13 -1.25
CA THR A 168 14.80 -2.46 -1.06
C THR A 168 14.69 -3.21 -2.39
N PHE A 169 14.36 -2.50 -3.47
CA PHE A 169 14.30 -3.06 -4.81
C PHE A 169 15.65 -3.63 -5.26
N HIS A 170 16.70 -2.80 -5.24
CA HIS A 170 18.01 -3.21 -5.75
C HIS A 170 18.73 -4.24 -4.88
N LYS A 171 18.58 -4.16 -3.55
CA LYS A 171 19.26 -5.10 -2.63
C LYS A 171 18.51 -6.42 -2.45
N GLY A 172 17.18 -6.40 -2.56
CA GLY A 172 16.33 -7.53 -2.21
C GLY A 172 15.57 -8.06 -3.42
N TYR A 173 14.51 -7.35 -3.81
CA TYR A 173 13.52 -7.85 -4.77
C TYR A 173 14.12 -8.22 -6.12
N LYS A 174 14.93 -7.34 -6.73
CA LYS A 174 15.51 -7.60 -8.06
C LYS A 174 16.33 -8.89 -8.06
N ALA A 175 17.26 -9.02 -7.12
CA ALA A 175 18.15 -10.18 -7.05
C ALA A 175 17.40 -11.48 -6.70
N ALA A 176 16.40 -11.41 -5.83
CA ALA A 176 15.59 -12.58 -5.49
C ALA A 176 14.71 -13.01 -6.68
N PHE A 177 13.99 -12.07 -7.29
CA PHE A 177 13.04 -12.38 -8.37
C PHE A 177 13.70 -12.73 -9.70
N GLU A 178 14.94 -12.29 -9.96
CA GLU A 178 15.71 -12.80 -11.10
C GLU A 178 16.14 -14.26 -10.90
N LYS A 179 16.44 -14.67 -9.66
CA LYS A 179 16.89 -16.04 -9.35
C LYS A 179 15.76 -17.07 -9.36
N ILE A 180 14.55 -16.69 -8.93
CA ILE A 180 13.39 -17.60 -8.93
C ILE A 180 12.98 -18.05 -10.33
N ALA A 181 13.40 -17.36 -11.40
CA ALA A 181 13.12 -17.79 -12.76
C ALA A 181 13.67 -19.20 -13.08
N ASN A 182 14.65 -19.67 -12.28
CA ASN A 182 15.18 -21.03 -12.37
C ASN A 182 14.34 -22.08 -11.62
N TYR A 183 13.30 -21.66 -10.90
CA TYR A 183 12.47 -22.50 -10.02
C TYR A 183 10.99 -22.39 -10.41
N PRO A 184 10.55 -23.13 -11.43
CA PRO A 184 9.22 -22.96 -12.03
C PRO A 184 8.08 -23.25 -11.04
N GLU A 185 8.26 -24.17 -10.09
CA GLU A 185 7.29 -24.44 -9.02
C GLU A 185 7.05 -23.22 -8.12
N MET A 186 8.11 -22.46 -7.79
CA MET A 186 8.00 -21.24 -6.99
C MET A 186 7.30 -20.13 -7.79
N VAL A 187 7.61 -20.01 -9.09
CA VAL A 187 6.92 -19.05 -9.97
C VAL A 187 5.43 -19.37 -10.06
N LYS A 188 5.06 -20.64 -10.30
CA LYS A 188 3.65 -21.08 -10.33
C LYS A 188 2.94 -20.78 -9.02
N TRP A 189 3.62 -20.96 -7.88
CA TRP A 189 3.09 -20.62 -6.57
C TRP A 189 2.88 -19.11 -6.38
N LEU A 190 3.80 -18.27 -6.87
CA LEU A 190 3.70 -16.82 -6.78
C LEU A 190 2.61 -16.23 -7.69
N GLU A 191 2.38 -16.86 -8.86
CA GLU A 191 1.37 -16.46 -9.84
C GLU A 191 -0.04 -16.92 -9.47
N HIS A 192 -0.18 -17.91 -8.59
CA HIS A 192 -1.50 -18.38 -8.17
C HIS A 192 -2.27 -17.25 -7.45
N ASN A 193 -3.46 -16.93 -7.98
CA ASN A 193 -4.22 -15.72 -7.65
C ASN A 193 -4.42 -15.50 -6.14
N ILE A 194 -4.23 -14.25 -5.74
CA ILE A 194 -4.54 -13.73 -4.38
C ILE A 194 -6.06 -13.62 -4.18
N ASP A 195 -6.85 -13.66 -5.26
CA ASP A 195 -8.29 -13.38 -5.30
C ASP A 195 -9.18 -14.47 -4.68
N THR A 196 -8.63 -15.59 -4.22
CA THR A 196 -9.44 -16.70 -3.66
C THR A 196 -9.78 -16.54 -2.18
N LYS A 197 -9.73 -15.32 -1.64
CA LYS A 197 -9.97 -15.10 -0.21
C LYS A 197 -11.44 -14.98 0.21
N ASP A 198 -12.39 -14.88 -0.71
CA ASP A 198 -13.81 -14.80 -0.35
C ASP A 198 -14.65 -15.81 -1.16
N ASN A 199 -15.37 -16.67 -0.43
CA ASN A 199 -16.49 -17.53 -0.88
C ASN A 199 -16.21 -18.95 -1.39
N SER A 200 -15.33 -19.73 -0.75
CA SER A 200 -15.34 -21.20 -0.89
C SER A 200 -15.79 -21.89 0.41
N ASP A 201 -16.98 -21.53 0.87
CA ASP A 201 -17.75 -22.37 1.82
C ASP A 201 -18.72 -23.30 1.06
N ASN A 202 -18.71 -23.29 -0.27
CA ASN A 202 -19.71 -24.03 -1.05
C ASN A 202 -19.23 -24.37 -2.48
N ASP A 203 -18.35 -25.35 -2.65
CA ASP A 203 -18.49 -26.33 -3.74
C ASP A 203 -17.52 -27.52 -3.56
N ASN A 204 -18.05 -28.74 -3.51
CA ASN A 204 -17.30 -29.99 -3.63
C ASN A 204 -16.95 -30.21 -5.12
N SER A 205 -16.15 -29.32 -5.72
CA SER A 205 -15.64 -29.51 -7.06
C SER A 205 -14.27 -30.17 -6.97
N ASP A 206 -14.22 -31.47 -7.20
CA ASP A 206 -13.03 -32.35 -7.18
C ASP A 206 -11.95 -32.01 -8.26
N ASP A 207 -11.99 -30.83 -8.89
CA ASP A 207 -11.02 -30.37 -9.89
C ASP A 207 -9.96 -29.41 -9.28
N ASP A 208 -9.41 -29.78 -8.12
CA ASP A 208 -8.42 -28.98 -7.36
C ASP A 208 -6.96 -29.41 -7.64
N ASP A 209 -6.68 -29.98 -8.82
CA ASP A 209 -5.40 -30.63 -9.16
C ASP A 209 -4.26 -29.63 -9.49
N ASP A 210 -4.57 -28.33 -9.62
CA ASP A 210 -3.61 -27.31 -10.03
C ASP A 210 -3.15 -26.35 -8.90
N LYS A 211 -3.69 -26.51 -7.69
CA LYS A 211 -3.30 -25.70 -6.54
C LYS A 211 -1.98 -26.19 -5.96
N VAL A 212 -0.92 -25.40 -6.14
CA VAL A 212 0.40 -25.75 -5.60
C VAL A 212 0.38 -25.54 -4.08
N ASP A 213 0.43 -26.64 -3.32
CA ASP A 213 0.45 -26.61 -1.85
C ASP A 213 1.70 -25.88 -1.31
N ASP A 214 1.49 -25.04 -0.30
CA ASP A 214 2.54 -24.30 0.40
C ASP A 214 3.62 -25.26 0.92
N VAL A 215 3.21 -26.41 1.46
CA VAL A 215 4.14 -27.41 2.02
C VAL A 215 5.00 -28.01 0.91
N LYS A 216 4.49 -28.16 -0.31
CA LYS A 216 5.24 -28.72 -1.44
C LYS A 216 6.35 -27.79 -1.92
N VAL A 217 6.12 -26.47 -1.90
CA VAL A 217 7.07 -25.46 -2.40
C VAL A 217 8.04 -25.01 -1.32
N TRP A 218 7.52 -24.73 -0.13
CA TRP A 218 8.30 -24.17 0.97
C TRP A 218 8.86 -25.23 1.91
N GLY A 219 8.29 -26.45 1.89
CA GLY A 219 8.55 -27.50 2.89
C GLY A 219 7.80 -27.26 4.21
N VAL A 220 7.24 -26.07 4.40
CA VAL A 220 6.73 -25.60 5.70
C VAL A 220 5.56 -24.66 5.44
N LYS A 221 4.52 -24.72 6.28
CA LYS A 221 3.32 -23.88 6.16
C LYS A 221 3.45 -22.64 7.04
N LYS A 222 3.34 -21.44 6.45
CA LYS A 222 3.28 -20.16 7.19
C LYS A 222 1.99 -19.42 6.83
N ALA A 223 1.50 -18.58 7.74
CA ALA A 223 0.33 -17.73 7.46
C ALA A 223 0.61 -16.70 6.36
N GLN A 224 1.86 -16.23 6.26
CA GLN A 224 2.32 -15.31 5.23
C GLN A 224 3.82 -15.50 5.02
N TYR A 225 4.23 -15.47 3.76
CA TYR A 225 5.64 -15.48 3.36
C TYR A 225 6.05 -14.06 2.97
N TYR A 226 7.30 -13.72 3.28
CA TYR A 226 7.92 -12.43 3.00
C TYR A 226 9.19 -12.60 2.16
N LEU A 227 9.77 -11.47 1.74
CA LEU A 227 11.02 -11.47 0.96
C LEU A 227 12.17 -12.18 1.69
N SER A 228 12.25 -12.07 3.02
CA SER A 228 13.28 -12.75 3.82
C SER A 228 13.18 -14.27 3.71
N ASP A 229 11.96 -14.82 3.72
CA ASP A 229 11.75 -16.25 3.56
C ASP A 229 12.19 -16.70 2.16
N LEU A 230 11.91 -15.91 1.13
CA LEU A 230 12.36 -16.24 -0.23
C LEU A 230 13.89 -16.21 -0.34
N GLN A 231 14.55 -15.26 0.31
CA GLN A 231 16.01 -15.17 0.30
C GLN A 231 16.64 -16.40 0.97
N GLU A 232 16.15 -16.79 2.14
CA GLU A 232 16.58 -18.00 2.83
C GLU A 232 16.31 -19.26 2.00
N TRP A 233 15.13 -19.36 1.40
CA TRP A 233 14.77 -20.46 0.50
C TRP A 233 15.72 -20.57 -0.70
N LEU A 234 16.12 -19.43 -1.29
CA LEU A 234 17.10 -19.38 -2.38
C LEU A 234 18.53 -19.72 -1.92
N GLU A 235 18.91 -19.34 -0.70
CA GLU A 235 20.21 -19.69 -0.11
C GLU A 235 20.34 -21.20 0.17
N ASN A 236 19.20 -21.85 0.44
CA ASN A 236 19.07 -23.28 0.68
C ASN A 236 18.62 -24.08 -0.56
N GLU A 237 18.89 -23.54 -1.77
CA GLU A 237 18.66 -24.20 -3.06
C GLU A 237 17.22 -24.68 -3.33
N GLY A 238 16.23 -24.05 -2.70
CA GLY A 238 14.82 -24.36 -2.94
C GLY A 238 14.08 -24.99 -1.75
N HIS A 239 14.63 -24.88 -0.55
CA HIS A 239 14.02 -25.41 0.67
C HIS A 239 14.05 -24.38 1.80
N LEU A 240 12.95 -24.20 2.53
CA LEU A 240 12.97 -23.38 3.74
C LEU A 240 13.32 -24.26 4.93
N VAL A 241 14.51 -24.07 5.50
CA VAL A 241 14.91 -24.76 6.73
C VAL A 241 14.13 -24.11 7.87
N VAL A 242 13.13 -24.79 8.41
CA VAL A 242 12.66 -24.44 9.74
C VAL A 242 13.79 -24.79 10.68
N GLU A 243 14.49 -23.77 11.19
CA GLU A 243 15.19 -23.92 12.45
C GLU A 243 14.12 -24.36 13.46
N GLU A 244 13.93 -25.67 13.62
CA GLU A 244 13.20 -26.23 14.74
C GLU A 244 13.80 -25.56 15.95
N GLU A 245 13.01 -24.71 16.61
CA GLU A 245 13.43 -23.86 17.72
C GLU A 245 14.42 -24.64 18.55
N SER A 246 15.70 -24.36 18.33
CA SER A 246 16.76 -25.06 19.03
C SER A 246 16.54 -24.61 20.46
N GLN A 247 15.94 -25.54 21.21
CA GLN A 247 15.50 -25.35 22.57
C GLN A 247 16.57 -24.53 23.26
N LYS A 248 16.18 -23.38 23.81
CA LYS A 248 17.01 -22.53 24.68
C LYS A 248 17.53 -23.38 25.85
N LYS A 249 18.54 -24.21 25.57
CA LYS A 249 19.28 -24.99 26.52
C LYS A 249 20.33 -24.03 27.03
N GLY A 250 19.98 -23.37 28.12
CA GLY A 250 20.79 -22.36 28.75
C GLY A 250 22.23 -22.84 28.96
N LYS A 251 23.18 -21.95 28.71
CA LYS A 251 24.47 -22.00 29.39
C LYS A 251 25.00 -20.60 29.55
N GLY A 252 24.84 -20.08 30.76
CA GLY A 252 25.39 -18.80 31.13
C GLY A 252 26.92 -18.78 31.12
N LYS A 253 27.41 -17.54 31.10
CA LYS A 253 28.59 -17.07 31.83
C LYS A 253 29.96 -17.61 31.38
N ALA A 254 30.67 -16.80 30.60
CA ALA A 254 32.02 -16.37 30.97
C ALA A 254 32.37 -15.04 30.30
N LYS A 255 32.43 -13.99 31.12
CA LYS A 255 33.29 -12.83 30.86
C LYS A 255 34.74 -13.35 30.81
N ALA A 256 35.44 -13.15 29.71
CA ALA A 256 36.90 -13.18 29.69
C ALA A 256 37.40 -11.80 29.22
N VAL A 257 37.83 -11.03 30.22
CA VAL A 257 38.67 -9.85 30.05
C VAL A 257 40.11 -10.33 29.86
N SER A 258 40.77 -9.94 28.76
CA SER A 258 42.19 -9.54 28.69
C SER A 258 42.42 -8.95 27.28
N LYS A 259 42.66 -7.65 27.09
CA LYS A 259 43.89 -6.86 27.32
C LYS A 259 45.18 -7.55 26.87
N GLN A 260 45.76 -7.09 25.76
CA GLN A 260 47.17 -6.65 25.55
C GLN A 260 47.42 -6.52 24.02
N SER A 261 47.57 -5.33 23.45
CA SER A 261 48.78 -4.48 23.37
C SER A 261 49.94 -5.07 22.53
N HIS A 262 50.13 -4.55 21.32
CA HIS A 262 51.42 -4.29 20.63
C HIS A 262 51.08 -3.25 19.53
N LYS A 263 51.41 -1.95 19.60
CA LYS A 263 52.67 -1.20 19.74
C LYS A 263 53.78 -1.63 18.77
N LYS A 264 53.80 -0.91 17.63
CA LYS A 264 54.91 -0.39 16.79
C LYS A 264 56.20 -1.21 16.64
N THR A 265 56.63 -1.36 15.38
CA THR A 265 57.92 -0.88 14.78
C THR A 265 58.01 -1.47 13.36
N LYS A 266 58.62 -0.88 12.33
CA LYS A 266 59.35 0.37 12.08
C LYS A 266 59.33 0.55 10.56
#